data_AF-A0A4D4KJT8-F1
#
_entry.id   AF-A0A4D4KJT8-F1
#
_cell.length_a   1.000
_cell.length_b   1.000
_cell.length_c   1.000
_cell.angle_alpha   90.00
_cell.angle_beta   90.00
_cell.angle_gamma   90.00
#
_symmetry.space_group_name_H-M   'P 1'
#
loop_
_entity.id
_entity.type
_entity.pdbx_description
1 polymer ?
#
loop_
_entity_poly.entity_id
_entity_poly.type
_entity_poly.pdbx_seq_one_letter_code
_entity_poly.pdbx_strand_id
1 'polypeptide(L)'
;MVRLASRAMAITDETIKRLRAAAAAGGPDAARELGRLLCMLRSDSLEHLRNPDFLLTWPEEQWLRAALRTRPDDRLAAVLLAGRLVQQINYWKIDDDNANAHGEDERTLVRRRDEAHALYTQTLQAAPDDPAARAGIATLNAWADDADMPEDLPFSYYELTLDMGSGSFSHSESVITSHPDEVRWACSWLLAPVAAEVKEPPFGVDLTLFTYSDGQCDNVIRLDEHLTADGMPGWDVIEIPPLNGEPLPAGHPVGTRHYGYSCDWG
;
A
#
# COMPACT_ATOMS: atom_id res chain seq x y z
N MET A 1 10.99 -27.96 18.37
CA MET A 1 11.06 -27.02 17.23
C MET A 1 10.84 -25.63 17.78
N VAL A 2 11.92 -24.87 17.97
CA VAL A 2 11.85 -23.51 18.50
C VAL A 2 11.38 -22.62 17.34
N ARG A 3 10.14 -22.11 17.40
CA ARG A 3 9.70 -20.99 16.56
C ARG A 3 10.62 -19.83 16.92
N LEU A 4 11.53 -19.47 16.02
CA LEU A 4 12.18 -18.17 16.05
C LEU A 4 11.07 -17.15 15.91
N ALA A 5 10.67 -16.54 17.03
CA ALA A 5 9.93 -15.30 17.00
C ALA A 5 10.79 -14.32 16.19
N SER A 6 10.33 -14.02 14.97
CA SER A 6 10.81 -12.87 14.23
C SER A 6 10.72 -11.69 15.20
N ARG A 7 11.87 -11.14 15.57
CA ARG A 7 11.93 -9.97 16.44
C ARG A 7 11.24 -8.86 15.67
N ALA A 8 10.07 -8.40 16.14
CA ALA A 8 9.36 -7.26 15.60
C ALA A 8 10.36 -6.12 15.37
N MET A 9 10.49 -5.67 14.12
CA MET A 9 11.43 -4.64 13.74
C MET A 9 10.63 -3.37 13.56
N ALA A 10 10.73 -2.47 14.55
CA ALA A 10 10.19 -1.14 14.43
C ALA A 10 10.71 -0.48 13.14
N ILE A 11 9.79 -0.05 12.28
CA ILE A 11 10.10 0.68 11.06
C ILE A 11 10.36 2.14 11.48
N THR A 12 11.64 2.52 11.48
CA THR A 12 12.10 3.84 11.94
C THR A 12 12.72 4.62 10.78
N ASP A 13 12.89 5.93 10.96
CA ASP A 13 13.60 6.79 9.99
C ASP A 13 15.00 6.25 9.64
N GLU A 14 15.72 5.71 10.63
CA GLU A 14 17.05 5.11 10.39
C GLU A 14 16.95 3.79 9.61
N THR A 15 15.89 3.00 9.82
CA THR A 15 15.61 1.82 8.98
C THR A 15 15.42 2.24 7.51
N ILE A 16 14.58 3.24 7.25
CA ILE A 16 14.32 3.75 5.90
C ILE A 16 15.59 4.35 5.29
N LYS A 17 16.34 5.16 6.03
CA LYS A 17 17.59 5.78 5.57
C LYS A 17 18.64 4.75 5.15
N ARG A 18 18.81 3.70 5.96
CA ARG A 18 19.75 2.61 5.67
C ARG A 18 19.33 1.80 4.45
N LEU A 19 18.04 1.48 4.33
CA LEU A 19 17.50 0.80 3.13
C LEU A 19 17.74 1.65 1.88
N ARG A 20 17.46 2.95 1.95
CA ARG A 20 17.68 3.90 0.85
C ARG A 20 19.14 3.99 0.44
N ALA A 21 20.06 4.08 1.39
CA ALA A 21 21.50 4.09 1.10
C ALA A 21 21.96 2.78 0.42
N ALA A 22 21.52 1.63 0.91
CA ALA A 22 21.86 0.33 0.33
C ALA A 22 21.25 0.11 -1.06
N ALA A 23 20.00 0.55 -1.26
CA ALA A 23 19.33 0.51 -2.54
C ALA A 23 20.01 1.42 -3.57
N ALA A 24 20.39 2.64 -3.17
CA ALA A 24 21.14 3.58 -4.01
C ALA A 24 22.53 3.06 -4.38
N ALA A 25 23.15 2.24 -3.52
CA ALA A 25 24.39 1.53 -3.81
C ALA A 25 24.21 0.31 -4.76
N GLY A 26 22.99 0.07 -5.27
CA GLY A 26 22.68 -1.02 -6.19
C GLY A 26 22.26 -2.33 -5.52
N GLY A 27 21.92 -2.33 -4.24
CA GLY A 27 21.45 -3.52 -3.52
C GLY A 27 20.01 -3.90 -3.89
N PRO A 28 19.76 -5.02 -4.60
CA PRO A 28 18.41 -5.39 -5.05
C PRO A 28 17.46 -5.72 -3.89
N ASP A 29 17.94 -6.41 -2.85
CA ASP A 29 17.12 -6.75 -1.68
C ASP A 29 16.68 -5.51 -0.90
N ALA A 30 17.60 -4.54 -0.77
CA ALA A 30 17.29 -3.26 -0.12
C ALA A 30 16.32 -2.42 -0.97
N ALA A 31 16.49 -2.42 -2.29
CA ALA A 31 15.59 -1.72 -3.21
C ALA A 31 14.18 -2.32 -3.17
N ARG A 32 14.07 -3.66 -3.17
CA ARG A 32 12.78 -4.34 -3.03
C ARG A 32 12.12 -4.04 -1.69
N GLU A 33 12.84 -4.19 -0.58
CA GLU A 33 12.28 -3.95 0.75
C GLU A 33 11.88 -2.49 0.94
N LEU A 34 12.70 -1.55 0.45
CA LEU A 34 12.34 -0.13 0.44
C LEU A 34 11.08 0.11 -0.40
N GLY A 35 11.00 -0.43 -1.61
CA GLY A 35 9.81 -0.33 -2.45
C GLY A 35 8.56 -0.90 -1.76
N ARG A 36 8.67 -2.08 -1.14
CA ARG A 36 7.58 -2.72 -0.39
C ARG A 36 7.08 -1.87 0.77
N LEU A 37 7.98 -1.24 1.54
CA LEU A 37 7.57 -0.32 2.59
C LEU A 37 6.94 0.94 2.00
N LEU A 38 7.55 1.55 0.98
CA LEU A 38 7.03 2.75 0.35
C LEU A 38 5.65 2.55 -0.30
N CYS A 39 5.28 1.32 -0.69
CA CYS A 39 3.92 0.97 -1.08
C CYS A 39 2.86 1.29 0.00
N MET A 40 3.24 1.39 1.27
CA MET A 40 2.32 1.74 2.37
C MET A 40 2.03 3.23 2.45
N LEU A 41 2.78 4.06 1.72
CA LEU A 41 2.70 5.51 1.84
C LEU A 41 1.70 6.07 0.83
N ARG A 42 1.04 7.13 1.27
CA ARG A 42 0.25 8.00 0.41
C ARG A 42 1.14 8.65 -0.66
N SER A 43 0.59 8.76 -1.87
CA SER A 43 1.23 9.27 -3.08
C SER A 43 1.82 10.68 -2.93
N ASP A 44 1.15 11.55 -2.18
CA ASP A 44 1.54 12.91 -1.82
C ASP A 44 1.90 13.06 -0.32
N SER A 45 2.39 11.98 0.30
CA SER A 45 2.89 12.01 1.68
C SER A 45 3.95 13.11 1.88
N LEU A 46 4.06 13.60 3.13
CA LEU A 46 5.03 14.64 3.52
C LEU A 46 6.50 14.30 3.19
N GLU A 47 6.83 13.07 2.75
CA GLU A 47 8.14 12.78 2.17
C GLU A 47 8.49 13.71 1.00
N HIS A 48 7.51 14.10 0.18
CA HIS A 48 7.72 15.07 -0.90
C HIS A 48 8.15 16.45 -0.36
N LEU A 49 7.54 16.91 0.74
CA LEU A 49 7.92 18.17 1.38
C LEU A 49 9.29 18.08 2.08
N ARG A 50 9.70 16.88 2.50
CA ARG A 50 11.02 16.64 3.13
C ARG A 50 12.12 16.35 2.10
N ASN A 51 11.77 16.01 0.86
CA ASN A 51 12.70 15.73 -0.22
C ASN A 51 12.16 16.25 -1.57
N PRO A 52 12.62 17.42 -2.05
CA PRO A 52 12.15 17.97 -3.33
C PRO A 52 12.57 17.15 -4.57
N ASP A 53 13.52 16.21 -4.43
CA ASP A 53 13.87 15.23 -5.48
C ASP A 53 12.92 14.02 -5.48
N PHE A 54 11.93 13.99 -4.58
CA PHE A 54 10.90 12.96 -4.53
C PHE A 54 9.94 13.14 -5.70
N LEU A 55 10.28 12.42 -6.77
CA LEU A 55 9.51 12.35 -8.00
C LEU A 55 8.14 11.71 -7.70
N LEU A 56 7.08 12.46 -8.02
CA LEU A 56 5.80 11.99 -8.56
C LEU A 56 5.14 10.83 -7.83
N THR A 57 4.10 11.12 -7.04
CA THR A 57 2.94 10.27 -6.63
C THR A 57 3.12 8.78 -6.27
N TRP A 58 4.28 8.14 -6.40
CA TRP A 58 4.48 6.68 -6.36
C TRP A 58 5.92 6.36 -5.91
N PRO A 59 6.27 6.67 -4.64
CA PRO A 59 7.65 6.58 -4.13
C PRO A 59 8.38 5.27 -4.36
N GLU A 60 7.63 4.18 -4.33
CA GLU A 60 8.09 2.81 -4.42
C GLU A 60 8.57 2.42 -5.82
N GLU A 61 8.00 2.99 -6.87
CA GLU A 61 8.13 2.47 -8.24
C GLU A 61 9.60 2.42 -8.67
N GLN A 62 10.35 3.51 -8.44
CA GLN A 62 11.75 3.59 -8.82
C GLN A 62 12.61 2.50 -8.18
N TRP A 63 12.29 2.10 -6.94
CA TRP A 63 13.04 1.12 -6.17
C TRP A 63 12.67 -0.31 -6.58
N LEU A 64 11.38 -0.57 -6.83
CA LEU A 64 10.93 -1.85 -7.39
C LEU A 64 11.54 -2.08 -8.78
N ARG A 65 11.57 -1.05 -9.62
CA ARG A 65 12.27 -1.08 -10.91
C ARG A 65 13.78 -1.30 -10.75
N ALA A 66 14.42 -0.67 -9.77
CA ALA A 66 15.85 -0.87 -9.50
C ALA A 66 16.16 -2.31 -9.07
N ALA A 67 15.29 -2.91 -8.24
CA ALA A 67 15.37 -4.32 -7.86
C ALA A 67 15.28 -5.22 -9.09
N LEU A 68 14.26 -5.03 -9.95
CA LEU A 68 14.05 -5.85 -11.16
C LEU A 68 15.14 -5.66 -12.22
N ARG A 69 15.72 -4.47 -12.37
CA ARG A 69 16.88 -4.25 -13.26
C ARG A 69 18.09 -5.10 -12.86
N THR A 70 18.27 -5.30 -11.55
CA THR A 70 19.41 -6.03 -10.99
C THR A 70 19.11 -7.52 -10.85
N ARG A 71 17.86 -7.86 -10.52
CA ARG A 71 17.35 -9.21 -10.32
C ARG A 71 15.99 -9.37 -11.03
N PRO A 72 15.99 -9.65 -12.35
CA PRO A 72 14.74 -9.73 -13.14
C PRO A 72 13.79 -10.85 -12.72
N ASP A 73 14.27 -11.83 -11.94
CA ASP A 73 13.52 -12.97 -11.41
C ASP A 73 12.97 -12.73 -9.99
N ASP A 74 13.11 -11.52 -9.44
CA ASP A 74 12.54 -11.17 -8.13
C ASP A 74 11.01 -11.05 -8.19
N ARG A 75 10.33 -12.19 -8.02
CA ARG A 75 8.87 -12.31 -8.10
C ARG A 75 8.12 -11.34 -7.18
N LEU A 76 8.64 -11.11 -5.97
CA LEU A 76 7.99 -10.19 -5.03
C LEU A 76 8.07 -8.75 -5.55
N ALA A 77 9.23 -8.32 -6.07
CA ALA A 77 9.33 -7.00 -6.70
C ALA A 77 8.43 -6.88 -7.94
N ALA A 78 8.31 -7.96 -8.73
CA ALA A 78 7.45 -7.99 -9.91
C ALA A 78 5.97 -7.83 -9.56
N VAL A 79 5.45 -8.60 -8.60
CA VAL A 79 4.06 -8.53 -8.14
C VAL A 79 3.76 -7.18 -7.50
N LEU A 80 4.64 -6.67 -6.64
CA LEU A 80 4.47 -5.34 -6.04
C LEU A 80 4.41 -4.25 -7.11
N LEU A 81 5.32 -4.27 -8.09
CA LEU A 81 5.32 -3.28 -9.17
C LEU A 81 4.05 -3.40 -10.02
N ALA A 82 3.65 -4.62 -10.37
CA ALA A 82 2.44 -4.85 -11.15
C ALA A 82 1.19 -4.31 -10.42
N GLY A 83 1.03 -4.59 -9.13
CA GLY A 83 -0.06 -4.06 -8.31
C GLY A 83 -0.07 -2.54 -8.25
N ARG A 84 1.11 -1.91 -8.12
CA ARG A 84 1.25 -0.45 -8.14
C ARG A 84 0.86 0.15 -9.48
N LEU A 85 1.24 -0.47 -10.59
CA LEU A 85 0.83 -0.04 -11.92
C LEU A 85 -0.69 -0.15 -12.11
N VAL A 86 -1.35 -1.17 -11.54
CA VAL A 86 -2.81 -1.26 -11.51
C VAL A 86 -3.40 -0.09 -10.72
N GLN A 87 -2.96 0.13 -9.48
CA GLN A 87 -3.46 1.25 -8.68
C GLN A 87 -3.25 2.61 -9.34
N GLN A 88 -2.14 2.81 -10.05
CA GLN A 88 -1.90 4.01 -10.86
C GLN A 88 -2.95 4.18 -11.96
N ILE A 89 -3.31 3.10 -12.68
CA ILE A 89 -4.37 3.14 -13.68
C ILE A 89 -5.69 3.56 -13.03
N ASN A 90 -5.99 3.01 -11.85
CA ASN A 90 -7.20 3.32 -11.11
C ASN A 90 -7.24 4.80 -10.72
N TYR A 91 -6.15 5.29 -10.14
CA TYR A 91 -6.01 6.68 -9.72
C TYR A 91 -6.21 7.66 -10.87
N TRP A 92 -5.55 7.44 -12.00
CA TRP A 92 -5.63 8.36 -13.13
C TRP A 92 -6.97 8.33 -13.86
N LYS A 93 -7.78 7.29 -13.68
CA LYS A 93 -9.15 7.22 -14.21
C LYS A 93 -10.19 8.00 -13.39
N ILE A 94 -9.81 8.48 -12.21
CA ILE A 94 -10.75 9.19 -11.31
C ILE A 94 -11.08 10.59 -11.85
N ASP A 95 -10.08 11.28 -12.43
CA ASP A 95 -10.22 12.64 -12.94
C ASP A 95 -9.37 12.82 -14.21
N ASP A 96 -10.04 12.84 -15.36
CA ASP A 96 -9.40 13.01 -16.68
C ASP A 96 -8.68 14.36 -16.80
N ASP A 97 -9.19 15.44 -16.19
CA ASP A 97 -8.55 16.77 -16.25
C ASP A 97 -7.25 16.75 -15.45
N ASN A 98 -7.26 16.14 -14.27
CA ASN A 98 -6.06 15.96 -13.45
C ASN A 98 -5.04 15.02 -14.13
N ALA A 99 -5.49 13.92 -14.74
CA ALA A 99 -4.65 13.01 -15.51
C ALA A 99 -3.96 13.75 -16.67
N ASN A 100 -4.72 14.50 -17.47
CA ASN A 100 -4.20 15.29 -18.59
C ASN A 100 -3.18 16.35 -18.12
N ALA A 101 -3.44 17.01 -16.99
CA ALA A 101 -2.51 17.99 -16.41
C ALA A 101 -1.16 17.38 -16.01
N HIS A 102 -1.14 16.07 -15.71
CA HIS A 102 0.06 15.30 -15.38
C HIS A 102 0.64 14.51 -16.57
N GLY A 103 0.11 14.72 -17.78
CA GLY A 103 0.59 14.05 -19.00
C GLY A 103 0.19 12.58 -19.09
N GLU A 104 -0.86 12.19 -18.37
CA GLU A 104 -1.43 10.85 -18.40
C GLU A 104 -2.58 10.79 -19.40
N ASP A 105 -2.60 9.75 -20.23
CA ASP A 105 -3.59 9.55 -21.28
C ASP A 105 -3.87 8.06 -21.48
N GLU A 106 -4.83 7.71 -22.33
CA GLU A 106 -5.17 6.30 -22.59
C GLU A 106 -3.95 5.48 -23.04
N ARG A 107 -2.98 6.08 -23.75
CA ARG A 107 -1.77 5.38 -24.18
C ARG A 107 -0.85 5.08 -23.00
N THR A 108 -0.71 5.99 -22.04
CA THR A 108 0.07 5.72 -20.83
C THR A 108 -0.61 4.67 -19.96
N LEU A 109 -1.94 4.67 -19.87
CA LEU A 109 -2.71 3.67 -19.14
C LEU A 109 -2.60 2.27 -19.78
N VAL A 110 -2.74 2.17 -21.10
CA VAL A 110 -2.53 0.91 -21.84
C VAL A 110 -1.12 0.37 -21.62
N ARG A 111 -0.10 1.23 -21.71
CA ARG A 111 1.29 0.81 -21.46
C ARG A 111 1.47 0.24 -20.05
N ARG A 112 0.88 0.86 -19.02
CA ARG A 112 0.93 0.35 -17.64
C ARG A 112 0.20 -0.99 -17.51
N ARG A 113 -0.95 -1.14 -18.17
CA ARG A 113 -1.72 -2.39 -18.16
C ARG A 113 -0.91 -3.52 -18.77
N ASP A 114 -0.32 -3.30 -19.94
CA ASP A 114 0.54 -4.28 -20.63
C ASP A 114 1.75 -4.67 -19.77
N GLU A 115 2.36 -3.69 -19.12
CA GLU A 115 3.49 -3.91 -18.22
C GLU A 115 3.09 -4.73 -16.98
N ALA A 116 2.00 -4.37 -16.31
CA ALA A 116 1.49 -5.11 -15.15
C ALA A 116 1.13 -6.56 -15.53
N HIS A 117 0.44 -6.75 -16.66
CA HIS A 117 0.10 -8.07 -17.17
C HIS A 117 1.34 -8.92 -17.46
N ALA A 118 2.38 -8.33 -18.07
CA ALA A 118 3.64 -9.02 -18.34
C ALA A 118 4.35 -9.46 -17.05
N LEU A 119 4.41 -8.60 -16.03
CA LEU A 119 5.03 -8.90 -14.74
C LEU A 119 4.31 -10.03 -13.99
N TYR A 120 2.98 -10.00 -13.96
CA TYR A 120 2.20 -11.10 -13.38
C TYR A 120 2.37 -12.40 -14.17
N THR A 121 2.31 -12.33 -15.51
CA THR A 121 2.51 -13.51 -16.38
C THR A 121 3.89 -14.14 -16.16
N GLN A 122 4.94 -13.33 -16.09
CA GLN A 122 6.30 -13.81 -15.81
C GLN A 122 6.37 -14.48 -14.43
N THR A 123 5.72 -13.90 -13.42
CA THR A 123 5.63 -14.49 -12.07
C THR A 123 4.96 -15.85 -12.12
N LEU A 124 3.83 -15.98 -12.84
CA LEU A 124 3.09 -17.23 -12.99
C LEU A 124 3.83 -18.29 -13.81
N GLN A 125 4.67 -17.90 -14.77
CA GLN A 125 5.53 -18.84 -15.48
C GLN A 125 6.55 -19.50 -14.53
N ALA A 126 7.07 -18.75 -13.55
CA ALA A 126 8.02 -19.25 -12.56
C ALA A 126 7.33 -19.93 -11.35
N ALA A 127 6.14 -19.47 -10.98
CA ALA A 127 5.35 -19.95 -9.86
C ALA A 127 3.85 -19.94 -10.22
N PRO A 128 3.33 -21.02 -10.85
CA PRO A 128 1.95 -21.06 -11.35
C PRO A 128 0.88 -20.88 -10.28
N ASP A 129 1.18 -21.24 -9.04
CA ASP A 129 0.28 -21.15 -7.90
C ASP A 129 0.48 -19.85 -7.08
N ASP A 130 1.22 -18.86 -7.59
CA ASP A 130 1.43 -17.58 -6.91
C ASP A 130 0.08 -16.85 -6.72
N PRO A 131 -0.42 -16.70 -5.49
CA PRO A 131 -1.78 -16.20 -5.24
C PRO A 131 -1.92 -14.73 -5.68
N ALA A 132 -0.92 -13.89 -5.41
CA ALA A 132 -0.97 -12.48 -5.72
C ALA A 132 -0.92 -12.24 -7.24
N ALA A 133 -0.09 -12.99 -7.98
CA ALA A 133 -0.06 -12.87 -9.42
C ALA A 133 -1.35 -13.39 -10.10
N ARG A 134 -1.93 -14.49 -9.59
CA ARG A 134 -3.22 -15.00 -10.08
C ARG A 134 -4.35 -14.00 -9.86
N ALA A 135 -4.45 -13.47 -8.64
CA ALA A 135 -5.46 -12.48 -8.29
C ALA A 135 -5.25 -11.16 -9.04
N GLY A 136 -4.00 -10.76 -9.27
CA GLY A 136 -3.65 -9.57 -10.05
C GLY A 136 -4.08 -9.66 -11.52
N ILE A 137 -3.89 -10.81 -12.17
CA ILE A 137 -4.42 -11.05 -13.53
C ILE A 137 -5.95 -11.03 -13.53
N ALA A 138 -6.59 -11.69 -12.55
CA ALA A 138 -8.04 -11.69 -12.46
C ALA A 138 -8.60 -10.26 -12.29
N THR A 139 -7.96 -9.45 -11.46
CA THR A 139 -8.27 -8.03 -11.26
C THR A 139 -8.15 -7.22 -12.55
N LEU A 140 -7.02 -7.37 -13.26
CA LEU A 140 -6.80 -6.70 -14.54
C LEU A 140 -7.86 -7.06 -15.59
N ASN A 141 -8.31 -8.31 -15.63
CA ASN A 141 -9.33 -8.77 -16.57
C ASN A 141 -10.73 -8.30 -16.16
N ALA A 142 -11.09 -8.41 -14.88
CA ALA A 142 -12.39 -7.93 -14.39
C ALA A 142 -12.61 -6.45 -14.73
N TRP A 143 -11.53 -5.65 -14.63
CA TRP A 143 -11.52 -4.25 -15.01
C TRP A 143 -11.64 -3.98 -16.51
N ALA A 144 -11.17 -4.91 -17.35
CA ALA A 144 -11.33 -4.79 -18.80
C ALA A 144 -12.75 -5.15 -19.23
N ASP A 145 -13.42 -5.99 -18.45
CA ASP A 145 -14.74 -6.56 -18.76
C ASP A 145 -15.90 -5.86 -18.01
N ASP A 146 -15.63 -4.80 -17.23
CA ASP A 146 -16.57 -4.16 -16.29
C ASP A 146 -17.29 -5.18 -15.38
N ALA A 147 -16.54 -6.22 -14.97
CA ALA A 147 -17.04 -7.32 -14.15
C ALA A 147 -16.78 -7.10 -12.66
N ASP A 148 -17.58 -7.78 -11.83
CA ASP A 148 -17.40 -7.73 -10.38
C ASP A 148 -16.01 -8.24 -9.96
N MET A 149 -15.43 -7.57 -8.97
CA MET A 149 -14.15 -7.96 -8.40
C MET A 149 -14.29 -9.24 -7.58
N PRO A 150 -13.27 -10.11 -7.55
CA PRO A 150 -13.29 -11.29 -6.67
C PRO A 150 -13.36 -10.86 -5.19
N GLU A 151 -14.42 -11.25 -4.49
CA GLU A 151 -14.66 -10.84 -3.09
C GLU A 151 -14.10 -11.84 -2.05
N ASP A 152 -14.00 -13.12 -2.39
CA ASP A 152 -13.56 -14.16 -1.45
C ASP A 152 -12.03 -14.19 -1.32
N LEU A 153 -11.53 -13.72 -0.18
CA LEU A 153 -10.09 -13.70 0.14
C LEU A 153 -9.81 -14.63 1.33
N PRO A 154 -9.16 -15.79 1.14
CA PRO A 154 -8.84 -16.73 2.22
C PRO A 154 -7.60 -16.29 3.00
N PHE A 155 -7.43 -14.98 3.20
CA PHE A 155 -6.24 -14.40 3.81
C PHE A 155 -6.60 -13.49 4.97
N SER A 156 -5.63 -13.37 5.87
CA SER A 156 -5.70 -12.54 7.05
C SER A 156 -4.82 -11.30 6.87
N TYR A 157 -5.38 -10.14 7.21
CA TYR A 157 -4.73 -8.84 7.03
C TYR A 157 -5.33 -7.79 7.96
N TYR A 158 -4.60 -6.69 8.10
CA TYR A 158 -5.07 -5.45 8.67
C TYR A 158 -5.47 -4.50 7.56
N GLU A 159 -6.57 -3.78 7.77
CA GLU A 159 -6.96 -2.64 6.94
C GLU A 159 -7.05 -1.42 7.85
N LEU A 160 -6.21 -0.43 7.59
CA LEU A 160 -6.29 0.88 8.20
C LEU A 160 -7.09 1.78 7.27
N THR A 161 -8.18 2.36 7.75
CA THR A 161 -9.03 3.26 6.97
C THR A 161 -9.07 4.63 7.63
N LEU A 162 -8.86 5.68 6.84
CA LEU A 162 -9.06 7.07 7.20
C LEU A 162 -10.16 7.64 6.31
N ASP A 163 -11.34 7.85 6.90
CA ASP A 163 -12.44 8.51 6.24
C ASP A 163 -12.43 10.00 6.58
N MET A 164 -12.46 10.83 5.54
CA MET A 164 -12.49 12.29 5.63
C MET A 164 -13.70 12.81 4.87
N GLY A 165 -14.63 13.44 5.58
CA GLY A 165 -15.81 14.06 5.00
C GLY A 165 -15.65 15.57 4.87
N SER A 166 -15.91 16.13 3.69
CA SER A 166 -16.08 17.58 3.51
C SER A 166 -17.28 17.88 2.61
N GLY A 167 -18.38 18.32 3.23
CA GLY A 167 -19.60 18.69 2.52
C GLY A 167 -20.25 17.50 1.81
N SER A 168 -20.33 17.53 0.48
CA SER A 168 -20.95 16.49 -0.35
C SER A 168 -19.97 15.44 -0.88
N PHE A 169 -18.68 15.53 -0.53
CA PHE A 169 -17.65 14.59 -0.97
C PHE A 169 -17.16 13.76 0.22
N SER A 170 -17.07 12.45 0.02
CA SER A 170 -16.43 11.53 0.96
C SER A 170 -15.15 10.99 0.35
N HIS A 171 -14.04 11.19 1.04
CA HIS A 171 -12.74 10.66 0.64
C HIS A 171 -12.33 9.59 1.63
N SER A 172 -11.98 8.41 1.13
CA SER A 172 -11.52 7.29 1.96
C SER A 172 -10.12 6.89 1.53
N GLU A 173 -9.20 6.90 2.49
CA GLU A 173 -7.85 6.39 2.32
C GLU A 173 -7.71 5.08 3.09
N SER A 174 -7.03 4.10 2.49
CA SER A 174 -6.87 2.79 3.08
C SER A 174 -5.45 2.27 2.94
N VAL A 175 -4.95 1.56 3.95
CA VAL A 175 -3.68 0.83 3.90
C VAL A 175 -3.93 -0.61 4.31
N ILE A 176 -3.58 -1.55 3.44
CA ILE A 176 -3.71 -2.99 3.71
C ILE A 176 -2.33 -3.60 3.95
N THR A 177 -2.17 -4.33 5.06
CA THR A 177 -0.90 -5.03 5.37
C THR A 177 -1.14 -6.28 6.20
N SER A 178 -0.20 -7.22 6.20
CA SER A 178 -0.18 -8.38 7.08
C SER A 178 0.81 -8.25 8.26
N HIS A 179 1.37 -7.04 8.47
CA HIS A 179 2.37 -6.79 9.52
C HIS A 179 1.98 -5.65 10.48
N PRO A 180 1.98 -5.88 11.80
CA PRO A 180 1.56 -4.87 12.78
C PRO A 180 2.53 -3.68 12.87
N ASP A 181 3.82 -3.87 12.57
CA ASP A 181 4.79 -2.76 12.53
C ASP A 181 4.53 -1.84 11.34
N GLU A 182 4.02 -2.39 10.23
CA GLU A 182 3.58 -1.59 9.07
C GLU A 182 2.31 -0.82 9.36
N VAL A 183 1.37 -1.38 10.13
CA VAL A 183 0.19 -0.64 10.60
C VAL A 183 0.60 0.62 11.35
N ARG A 184 1.49 0.47 12.36
CA ARG A 184 1.97 1.62 13.16
C ARG A 184 2.67 2.67 12.31
N TRP A 185 3.54 2.21 11.42
CA TRP A 185 4.31 3.10 10.57
C TRP A 185 3.45 3.80 9.51
N ALA A 186 2.61 3.06 8.78
CA ALA A 186 1.72 3.61 7.77
C ALA A 186 0.69 4.57 8.36
N CYS A 187 0.12 4.24 9.52
CA CYS A 187 -0.78 5.13 10.23
C CYS A 187 -0.14 6.48 10.56
N SER A 188 1.14 6.46 10.92
CA SER A 188 1.87 7.70 11.20
C SER A 188 1.97 8.61 9.97
N TRP A 189 2.11 8.02 8.78
CA TRP A 189 2.15 8.75 7.52
C TRP A 189 0.78 9.20 7.04
N LEU A 190 -0.25 8.39 7.26
CA LEU A 190 -1.62 8.69 6.89
C LEU A 190 -2.14 9.93 7.65
N LEU A 191 -1.82 10.03 8.94
CA LEU A 191 -2.23 11.17 9.77
C LEU A 191 -1.33 12.40 9.64
N ALA A 192 -0.10 12.27 9.13
CA ALA A 192 0.85 13.38 9.15
C ALA A 192 0.37 14.65 8.40
N PRO A 193 -0.28 14.57 7.23
CA PRO A 193 -0.86 15.75 6.58
C PRO A 193 -1.96 16.39 7.43
N VAL A 194 -2.84 15.57 8.02
CA VAL A 194 -3.94 16.04 8.87
C VAL A 194 -3.37 16.77 10.09
N ALA A 195 -2.43 16.15 10.81
CA ALA A 195 -1.79 16.75 11.99
C ALA A 195 -0.99 18.03 11.66
N ALA A 196 -0.49 18.18 10.43
CA ALA A 196 0.19 19.40 9.99
C ALA A 196 -0.77 20.56 9.71
N GLU A 197 -2.02 20.27 9.31
CA GLU A 197 -3.03 21.28 8.98
C GLU A 197 -3.80 21.79 10.20
N VAL A 198 -4.04 20.95 11.21
CA VAL A 198 -4.80 21.31 12.42
C VAL A 198 -3.88 21.55 13.62
N LYS A 199 -4.01 22.72 14.26
CA LYS A 199 -3.26 23.12 15.48
C LYS A 199 -3.83 22.54 16.79
N GLU A 200 -4.85 21.72 16.69
CA GLU A 200 -5.54 20.98 17.76
C GLU A 200 -5.70 19.53 17.26
N PRO A 201 -5.97 18.51 18.10
CA PRO A 201 -6.16 17.14 17.61
C PRO A 201 -7.12 17.12 16.42
N PRO A 202 -6.89 16.27 15.40
CA PRO A 202 -7.68 16.31 14.18
C PRO A 202 -9.13 15.96 14.50
N PHE A 203 -9.98 16.98 14.59
CA PHE A 203 -11.41 16.80 14.82
C PHE A 203 -12.08 16.50 13.48
N GLY A 204 -12.92 15.44 13.44
CA GLY A 204 -13.69 15.06 12.26
C GLY A 204 -12.98 14.10 11.30
N VAL A 205 -11.93 13.40 11.76
CA VAL A 205 -11.36 12.25 11.05
C VAL A 205 -11.84 10.94 11.67
N ASP A 206 -12.28 10.02 10.83
CA ASP A 206 -12.66 8.68 11.24
C ASP A 206 -11.52 7.71 10.89
N LEU A 207 -10.64 7.46 11.86
CA LEU A 207 -9.50 6.55 11.70
C LEU A 207 -9.79 5.20 12.35
N THR A 208 -9.92 4.16 11.56
CA THR A 208 -10.28 2.82 12.03
C THR A 208 -9.27 1.77 11.58
N LEU A 209 -8.92 0.84 12.48
CA LEU A 209 -8.15 -0.36 12.18
C LEU A 209 -9.07 -1.57 12.22
N PHE A 210 -9.23 -2.20 11.06
CA PHE A 210 -9.92 -3.47 10.90
C PHE A 210 -8.91 -4.62 10.88
N THR A 211 -9.29 -5.75 11.47
CA THR A 211 -8.54 -7.00 11.42
C THR A 211 -9.41 -8.03 10.75
N TYR A 212 -8.92 -8.55 9.62
CA TYR A 212 -9.56 -9.61 8.87
C TYR A 212 -8.82 -10.93 9.10
N SER A 213 -9.57 -12.00 9.34
CA SER A 213 -9.06 -13.38 9.32
C SER A 213 -9.85 -14.19 8.32
N ASP A 214 -9.15 -14.86 7.41
CA ASP A 214 -9.77 -15.67 6.34
C ASP A 214 -10.91 -14.92 5.61
N GLY A 215 -10.70 -13.62 5.36
CA GLY A 215 -11.66 -12.74 4.68
C GLY A 215 -12.81 -12.21 5.53
N GLN A 216 -12.93 -12.60 6.80
CA GLN A 216 -13.96 -12.12 7.71
C GLN A 216 -13.41 -11.04 8.64
N CYS A 217 -14.17 -9.97 8.87
CA CYS A 217 -13.80 -8.93 9.82
C CYS A 217 -14.00 -9.44 11.26
N ASP A 218 -12.90 -9.72 11.95
CA ASP A 218 -12.88 -10.28 13.30
C ASP A 218 -12.89 -9.18 14.37
N ASN A 219 -12.20 -8.06 14.11
CA ASN A 219 -12.01 -7.02 15.10
C ASN A 219 -11.92 -5.63 14.46
N VAL A 220 -12.41 -4.62 15.19
CA VAL A 220 -12.42 -3.22 14.79
C VAL A 220 -11.94 -2.36 15.95
N ILE A 221 -10.97 -1.47 15.70
CA ILE A 221 -10.44 -0.52 16.68
C ILE A 221 -10.59 0.90 16.11
N ARG A 222 -11.31 1.76 16.83
CA ARG A 222 -11.44 3.19 16.55
C ARG A 222 -10.18 3.92 17.03
N LEU A 223 -9.20 4.11 16.17
CA LEU A 223 -7.91 4.70 16.52
C LEU A 223 -8.02 6.21 16.81
N ASP A 224 -9.03 6.87 16.23
CA ASP A 224 -9.39 8.26 16.51
C ASP A 224 -9.73 8.51 17.99
N GLU A 225 -10.29 7.52 18.69
CA GLU A 225 -10.57 7.60 20.13
C GLU A 225 -9.32 7.50 21.02
N HIS A 226 -8.16 7.18 20.42
CA HIS A 226 -6.89 6.94 21.11
C HIS A 226 -5.78 7.91 20.68
N LEU A 227 -6.13 9.03 20.04
CA LEU A 227 -5.16 10.06 19.68
C LEU A 227 -4.61 10.77 20.91
N THR A 228 -3.29 11.00 20.94
CA THR A 228 -2.66 11.83 21.96
C THR A 228 -2.78 13.32 21.61
N ALA A 229 -2.29 14.20 22.49
CA ALA A 229 -2.34 15.63 22.28
C ALA A 229 -1.58 16.12 21.03
N ASP A 230 -0.67 15.30 20.48
CA ASP A 230 0.04 15.56 19.22
C ASP A 230 -0.73 15.10 17.96
N GLY A 231 -1.94 14.55 18.13
CA GLY A 231 -2.78 14.07 17.03
C GLY A 231 -2.38 12.68 16.51
N MET A 232 -1.51 11.95 17.20
CA MET A 232 -1.07 10.60 16.80
C MET A 232 -1.65 9.51 17.72
N PRO A 233 -1.87 8.27 17.27
CA PRO A 233 -2.36 7.20 18.14
C PRO A 233 -1.34 6.85 19.23
N GLY A 234 -1.82 6.71 20.46
CA GLY A 234 -1.02 6.27 21.61
C GLY A 234 -0.69 4.77 21.53
N TRP A 235 0.28 4.38 20.70
CA TRP A 235 0.62 2.96 20.48
C TRP A 235 1.05 2.18 21.73
N ASP A 236 1.45 2.86 22.80
CA ASP A 236 1.77 2.23 24.10
C ASP A 236 0.55 1.64 24.81
N VAL A 237 -0.66 2.12 24.48
CA VAL A 237 -1.92 1.65 25.07
C VAL A 237 -2.82 0.92 24.09
N ILE A 238 -2.49 0.94 22.79
CA ILE A 238 -3.23 0.25 21.72
C ILE A 238 -2.54 -1.07 21.41
N GLU A 239 -3.21 -2.17 21.71
CA GLU A 239 -2.77 -3.50 21.28
C GLU A 239 -3.33 -3.82 19.89
N ILE A 240 -2.45 -4.10 18.93
CA ILE A 240 -2.85 -4.62 17.60
C ILE A 240 -3.05 -6.14 17.74
N PRO A 241 -4.27 -6.66 17.54
CA PRO A 241 -4.53 -8.09 17.65
C PRO A 241 -3.68 -8.87 16.65
N PRO A 242 -3.13 -10.04 17.01
CA PRO A 242 -2.40 -10.87 16.06
C PRO A 242 -3.33 -11.41 14.96
N LEU A 243 -2.84 -11.49 13.72
CA LEU A 243 -3.55 -12.17 12.64
C LEU A 243 -3.60 -13.68 12.91
N ASN A 244 -4.79 -14.26 12.76
CA ASN A 244 -5.03 -15.69 12.76
C ASN A 244 -5.29 -16.13 11.31
N GLY A 245 -4.66 -17.22 10.85
CA GLY A 245 -4.83 -17.71 9.47
C GLY A 245 -3.63 -17.46 8.57
N GLU A 246 -3.82 -17.58 7.25
CA GLU A 246 -2.76 -17.37 6.26
C GLU A 246 -2.61 -15.87 5.98
N PRO A 247 -1.41 -15.26 6.19
CA PRO A 247 -1.24 -13.84 5.98
C PRO A 247 -1.38 -13.47 4.50
N LEU A 248 -2.03 -12.33 4.23
CA LEU A 248 -2.15 -11.79 2.88
C LEU A 248 -0.76 -11.61 2.25
N PRO A 249 -0.51 -12.19 1.06
CA PRO A 249 0.73 -12.02 0.33
C PRO A 249 0.95 -10.56 -0.07
N ALA A 250 2.19 -10.08 0.06
CA ALA A 250 2.54 -8.74 -0.38
C ALA A 250 2.29 -8.56 -1.89
N GLY A 251 1.61 -7.46 -2.25
CA GLY A 251 1.18 -7.16 -3.63
C GLY A 251 -0.15 -7.81 -4.06
N HIS A 252 -0.81 -8.58 -3.18
CA HIS A 252 -2.13 -9.15 -3.49
C HIS A 252 -3.22 -8.05 -3.53
N PRO A 253 -4.13 -8.06 -4.52
CA PRO A 253 -5.31 -7.17 -4.54
C PRO A 253 -6.35 -7.58 -3.49
N VAL A 254 -7.11 -6.62 -2.96
CA VAL A 254 -8.18 -6.83 -1.97
C VAL A 254 -9.39 -6.01 -2.40
N GLY A 255 -10.36 -6.64 -3.06
CA GLY A 255 -11.43 -5.91 -3.75
C GLY A 255 -10.85 -4.91 -4.75
N THR A 256 -11.24 -3.64 -4.65
CA THR A 256 -10.69 -2.53 -5.46
C THR A 256 -9.35 -1.99 -4.95
N ARG A 257 -8.90 -2.41 -3.76
CA ARG A 257 -7.66 -2.00 -3.09
C ARG A 257 -6.55 -3.03 -3.33
N HIS A 258 -5.34 -2.75 -2.85
CA HIS A 258 -4.24 -3.73 -2.84
C HIS A 258 -3.45 -3.64 -1.53
N TYR A 259 -2.63 -4.65 -1.26
CA TYR A 259 -1.59 -4.58 -0.24
C TYR A 259 -0.78 -3.26 -0.37
N GLY A 260 -0.85 -2.45 0.68
CA GLY A 260 -0.35 -1.09 0.82
C GLY A 260 -1.44 -0.02 0.65
N TYR A 261 -1.02 1.21 0.38
CA TYR A 261 -1.91 2.36 0.27
C TYR A 261 -2.79 2.28 -0.98
N SER A 262 -4.07 2.63 -0.81
CA SER A 262 -5.08 2.86 -1.84
C SER A 262 -5.97 4.04 -1.41
N CYS A 263 -6.45 4.85 -2.35
CA CYS A 263 -7.46 5.88 -2.08
C CYS A 263 -8.67 5.72 -3.00
N ASP A 264 -9.83 6.09 -2.49
CA ASP A 264 -11.09 6.08 -3.22
C ASP A 264 -11.81 7.42 -3.02
N TRP A 265 -12.49 7.89 -4.08
CA TRP A 265 -13.23 9.15 -4.10
C TRP A 265 -14.72 8.84 -4.33
N GLY A 266 -15.54 9.16 -3.34
CA GLY A 266 -17.00 8.99 -3.36
C GLY A 266 -17.77 10.30 -3.45
#